data_AF-A0A0T6B373-F1
#
_entry.id   AF-A0A0T6B373-F1
#
_cell.length_a   1.000
_cell.length_b   1.000
_cell.length_c   1.000
_cell.angle_alpha   90.00
_cell.angle_beta   90.00
_cell.angle_gamma   90.00
#
_symmetry.space_group_name_H-M   'P 1'
#
loop_
_entity.id
_entity.type
_entity.pdbx_description
1 polymer ?
#
loop_
_entity_poly.entity_id
_entity_poly.type
_entity_poly.pdbx_seq_one_letter_code
_entity_poly.pdbx_strand_id
1 'polypeptide(L)'
;MGVPAFFRWLSRKYPSVIAPCIEEKVKDFDGNPIKVDSSQPNPNGVEFDNLYLDMNGIIHPCTHPEDKPPPKDEDEMMVAIFECIDRLFRIVRPRKLLYMAIDGVAPRAKMNQQRSRRFRASKEVVEKVNDIARVRAELLLKGAYLPPEKAKE
;
A
#
# COMPACT_ATOMS: atom_id res chain seq x y z
N MET A 1 1.74 -9.21 18.56
CA MET A 1 1.29 -7.81 18.49
C MET A 1 1.25 -7.39 17.02
N GLY A 2 0.20 -6.70 16.57
CA GLY A 2 0.13 -6.18 15.20
C GLY A 2 0.87 -4.84 15.08
N VAL A 3 1.16 -4.42 13.84
CA VAL A 3 1.80 -3.12 13.53
C VAL A 3 1.13 -1.94 14.26
N PRO A 4 -0.22 -1.81 14.30
CA PRO A 4 -0.86 -0.67 14.96
C PRO A 4 -0.63 -0.63 16.48
N ALA A 5 -0.57 -1.79 17.13
CA ALA A 5 -0.36 -1.87 18.57
C ALA A 5 1.07 -1.49 18.95
N PHE A 6 2.05 -1.97 18.18
CA PHE A 6 3.45 -1.63 18.37
C PHE A 6 3.71 -0.15 18.08
N PHE A 7 3.19 0.37 16.96
CA PHE A 7 3.33 1.78 16.61
C PHE A 7 2.72 2.70 17.68
N ARG A 8 1.55 2.37 18.21
CA ARG A 8 0.91 3.11 19.30
C ARG A 8 1.75 3.12 20.58
N TRP A 9 2.38 2.00 20.92
CA TRP A 9 3.27 1.93 22.07
C TRP A 9 4.51 2.80 21.87
N LEU A 10 5.12 2.71 20.68
CA LEU A 10 6.32 3.49 20.32
C LEU A 10 6.04 4.99 20.34
N SER A 11 4.94 5.43 19.70
CA SER A 11 4.57 6.85 19.61
C SER A 11 4.26 7.48 20.96
N ARG A 12 3.64 6.72 21.87
CA ARG A 12 3.36 7.19 23.24
C ARG A 12 4.61 7.28 24.11
N LYS A 13 5.53 6.32 23.96
CA LYS A 13 6.72 6.24 24.80
C LYS A 13 7.87 7.13 24.31
N TYR A 14 8.02 7.27 22.99
CA TYR A 14 9.09 8.00 22.34
C TYR A 14 8.54 8.87 21.20
N PRO A 15 7.81 9.96 21.51
CA PRO A 15 7.15 10.78 20.49
C PRO A 15 8.14 11.44 19.51
N SER A 16 9.37 11.73 19.95
CA SER A 16 10.42 12.35 19.13
C SER A 16 10.94 11.45 17.99
N VAL A 17 10.63 10.16 18.00
CA VAL A 17 11.03 9.22 16.93
C VAL A 17 10.18 9.42 15.67
N ILE A 18 9.00 10.01 15.80
CA ILE A 18 8.10 10.26 14.67
C ILE A 18 8.32 11.69 14.19
N ALA A 19 8.83 11.81 12.97
CA ALA A 19 8.95 13.09 12.27
C ALA A 19 8.01 13.10 11.05
N PRO A 20 7.32 14.22 10.77
CA PRO A 20 6.57 14.37 9.54
C PRO A 20 7.54 14.38 8.36
N CYS A 21 7.12 13.75 7.27
CA CYS A 21 7.88 13.71 6.04
C CYS A 21 7.50 14.88 5.14
N ILE A 22 8.48 15.70 4.75
CA ILE A 22 8.29 16.85 3.87
C ILE A 22 8.45 16.38 2.41
N GLU A 23 7.42 16.61 1.61
CA GLU A 23 7.35 16.25 0.19
C GLU A 23 7.15 17.53 -0.63
N GLU A 24 8.09 17.82 -1.54
CA GLU A 24 7.94 18.93 -2.48
C GLU A 24 6.93 18.56 -3.57
N LYS A 25 5.83 19.30 -3.64
CA LYS A 25 4.81 19.15 -4.69
C LYS A 25 4.77 20.43 -5.49
N VAL A 26 5.54 20.47 -6.57
CA VAL A 26 5.56 21.61 -7.48
C VAL A 26 4.51 21.38 -8.56
N LYS A 27 3.69 22.40 -8.83
CA LYS A 27 2.73 22.43 -9.94
C LYS A 27 3.08 23.58 -10.88
N ASP A 28 2.84 23.40 -12.18
CA ASP A 28 2.96 24.48 -13.16
C ASP A 28 1.78 25.46 -13.06
N PHE A 29 1.81 26.51 -13.88
CA PHE A 29 0.75 27.51 -13.96
C PHE A 29 -0.60 26.93 -14.39
N ASP A 30 -0.60 25.78 -15.07
CA ASP A 30 -1.79 25.05 -15.53
C ASP A 30 -2.27 24.00 -14.50
N GLY A 31 -1.57 23.86 -13.37
CA GLY A 31 -1.88 22.92 -12.29
C GLY A 31 -1.34 21.50 -12.47
N ASN A 32 -0.56 21.23 -13.53
CA ASN A 32 0.08 19.94 -13.75
C ASN A 32 1.30 19.76 -12.84
N PRO A 33 1.56 18.54 -12.34
CA PRO A 33 2.72 18.27 -11.50
C PRO A 33 4.02 18.44 -12.28
N ILE A 34 4.91 19.32 -11.79
CA ILE A 34 6.27 19.47 -12.31
C ILE A 34 7.17 18.41 -11.65
N LYS A 35 8.05 17.80 -12.46
CA LYS A 35 9.09 16.90 -11.94
C LYS A 35 10.06 17.69 -11.06
N VAL A 36 10.12 17.31 -9.78
CA VAL A 36 11.06 17.90 -8.82
C VAL A 36 12.46 17.38 -9.09
N ASP A 37 13.43 18.30 -9.18
CA ASP A 37 14.84 17.96 -9.30
C ASP A 37 15.34 17.32 -7.99
N SER A 38 15.47 16.00 -8.01
CA SER A 38 15.92 15.22 -6.86
C SER A 38 17.43 15.33 -6.59
N SER A 39 18.18 16.05 -7.45
CA SER A 39 19.59 16.36 -7.19
C SER A 39 19.76 17.46 -6.14
N GLN A 40 18.77 18.34 -5.96
CA GLN A 40 18.78 19.40 -4.95
C GLN A 40 18.81 18.84 -3.52
N PRO A 41 19.25 19.64 -2.52
CA PRO A 41 19.26 19.25 -1.12
C PRO A 41 17.88 18.74 -0.65
N ASN A 42 17.87 17.73 0.22
CA ASN A 42 16.62 17.14 0.70
C ASN A 42 15.84 18.14 1.59
N PRO A 43 14.55 18.41 1.30
CA PRO A 43 13.74 19.38 2.05
C PRO A 43 13.51 18.97 3.52
N ASN A 44 13.75 17.71 3.89
CA ASN A 44 13.69 17.23 5.27
C ASN A 44 14.89 17.70 6.12
N GLY A 45 15.87 18.39 5.52
CA GLY A 45 17.07 18.88 6.20
C GLY A 45 18.10 17.79 6.53
N VAL A 46 17.86 16.56 6.06
CA VAL A 46 18.71 15.40 6.27
C VAL A 46 18.92 14.72 4.93
N GLU A 47 20.18 14.45 4.59
CA GLU A 47 20.53 13.67 3.40
C GLU A 47 20.57 12.18 3.73
N PHE A 48 20.13 11.36 2.79
CA PHE A 48 20.14 9.90 2.91
C PHE A 48 21.08 9.31 1.87
N ASP A 49 21.98 8.44 2.30
CA ASP A 49 22.87 7.74 1.37
C ASP A 49 22.18 6.54 0.72
N ASN A 50 21.49 5.73 1.53
CA ASN A 50 20.96 4.44 1.13
C ASN A 50 19.46 4.35 1.42
N LEU A 51 18.67 3.97 0.42
CA LEU A 51 17.25 3.67 0.55
C LEU A 51 17.01 2.17 0.30
N TYR A 52 16.38 1.50 1.25
CA TYR A 52 16.00 0.09 1.16
C TYR A 52 14.48 -0.01 1.05
N LEU A 53 13.99 -0.63 -0.02
CA LEU A 53 12.57 -0.84 -0.29
C LEU A 53 12.23 -2.32 -0.15
N ASP A 54 11.29 -2.62 0.75
CA ASP A 54 10.56 -3.89 0.75
C ASP A 54 9.44 -3.79 -0.30
N MET A 55 9.66 -4.45 -1.43
CA MET A 55 8.75 -4.39 -2.56
C MET A 55 7.40 -5.04 -2.25
N ASN A 56 7.33 -6.03 -1.37
CA ASN A 56 6.06 -6.63 -1.00
C ASN A 56 5.17 -5.65 -0.24
N GLY A 57 5.79 -4.73 0.52
CA GLY A 57 5.11 -3.61 1.17
C GLY A 57 4.54 -2.57 0.20
N ILE A 58 5.04 -2.50 -1.04
CA ILE A 58 4.57 -1.60 -2.10
C ILE A 58 3.54 -2.29 -3.00
N ILE A 59 3.85 -3.51 -3.45
CA ILE A 59 3.03 -4.29 -4.39
C ILE A 59 1.64 -4.57 -3.78
N HIS A 60 1.56 -4.93 -2.50
CA HIS A 60 0.27 -5.25 -1.88
C HIS A 60 -0.71 -4.07 -1.86
N PRO A 61 -0.34 -2.86 -1.40
CA PRO A 61 -1.20 -1.67 -1.54
C PRO A 61 -1.55 -1.28 -2.98
N CYS A 62 -0.62 -1.47 -3.93
CA CYS A 62 -0.87 -1.14 -5.34
C CYS A 62 -1.85 -2.11 -6.03
N THR A 63 -1.90 -3.37 -5.59
CA THR A 63 -2.82 -4.40 -6.13
C THR A 63 -4.17 -4.42 -5.43
N HIS A 64 -4.21 -4.03 -4.15
CA HIS A 64 -5.43 -4.04 -3.34
C HIS A 64 -5.59 -2.70 -2.60
N PRO A 65 -5.77 -1.58 -3.34
CA PRO A 65 -5.97 -0.28 -2.73
C PRO A 65 -7.28 -0.23 -1.94
N GLU A 66 -7.29 0.39 -0.76
CA GLU A 66 -8.52 0.55 0.04
C GLU A 66 -9.45 1.63 -0.53
N ASP A 67 -8.88 2.69 -1.11
CA ASP A 67 -9.61 3.89 -1.55
C ASP A 67 -9.90 3.95 -3.07
N LYS A 68 -9.36 3.01 -3.85
CA LYS A 68 -9.46 2.97 -5.31
C LYS A 68 -9.89 1.57 -5.76
N PRO A 69 -10.48 1.42 -6.97
CA PRO A 69 -10.63 0.09 -7.54
C PRO A 69 -9.25 -0.57 -7.73
N PRO A 70 -9.16 -1.91 -7.60
CA PRO A 70 -7.94 -2.62 -7.93
C PRO A 70 -7.58 -2.41 -9.41
N PRO A 71 -6.27 -2.47 -9.76
CA PRO A 71 -5.83 -2.39 -11.14
C PRO A 71 -6.41 -3.55 -11.95
N LYS A 72 -6.81 -3.29 -13.20
CA LYS A 72 -7.48 -4.28 -14.04
C LYS A 72 -6.51 -5.26 -14.70
N ASP A 73 -5.30 -4.80 -14.97
CA ASP A 73 -4.26 -5.55 -15.65
C ASP A 73 -2.88 -5.34 -15.01
N GLU A 74 -1.90 -6.11 -15.50
CA GLU A 74 -0.53 -6.04 -15.01
C GLU A 74 0.13 -4.70 -15.34
N ASP A 75 -0.25 -4.05 -16.44
CA ASP A 75 0.33 -2.79 -16.87
C ASP A 75 -0.09 -1.64 -15.92
N GLU A 76 -1.37 -1.54 -15.59
CA GLU A 76 -1.90 -0.60 -14.59
C GLU A 76 -1.25 -0.83 -13.21
N MET A 77 -1.06 -2.09 -12.82
CA MET A 77 -0.36 -2.45 -11.59
C MET A 77 1.09 -1.95 -11.60
N MET A 78 1.82 -2.17 -12.70
CA MET A 78 3.22 -1.72 -12.82
C MET A 78 3.33 -0.20 -12.77
N VAL A 79 2.41 0.52 -13.44
CA VAL A 79 2.35 1.99 -13.37
C VAL A 79 2.14 2.46 -11.93
N ALA A 80 1.20 1.86 -11.20
CA ALA A 80 0.96 2.20 -9.80
C ALA A 80 2.18 1.92 -8.89
N ILE A 81 2.91 0.83 -9.15
CA ILE A 81 4.16 0.50 -8.43
C ILE A 81 5.22 1.56 -8.74
N PHE A 82 5.44 1.91 -10.02
CA PHE A 82 6.42 2.92 -10.41
C PHE A 82 6.11 4.30 -9.84
N GLU A 83 4.84 4.72 -9.85
CA GLU A 83 4.43 5.97 -9.21
C GLU A 83 4.74 5.99 -7.70
N CYS A 84 4.55 4.86 -7.02
CA CYS A 84 4.85 4.74 -5.59
C CYS A 84 6.36 4.81 -5.33
N ILE A 85 7.16 4.09 -6.11
CA ILE A 85 8.63 4.10 -6.00
C ILE A 85 9.17 5.50 -6.29
N ASP A 86 8.71 6.15 -7.36
CA ASP A 86 9.14 7.50 -7.72
C ASP A 86 8.80 8.50 -6.63
N ARG A 87 7.63 8.37 -6.00
CA ARG A 87 7.25 9.22 -4.87
C ARG A 87 8.18 9.02 -3.68
N LEU A 88 8.47 7.77 -3.30
CA LEU A 88 9.40 7.46 -2.20
C LEU A 88 10.82 7.95 -2.51
N PHE A 89 11.27 7.81 -3.76
CA PHE A 89 12.57 8.28 -4.20
C PHE A 89 12.69 9.81 -4.10
N ARG A 90 11.67 10.56 -4.56
CA ARG A 90 11.64 12.03 -4.48
C ARG A 90 11.67 12.56 -3.05
N ILE A 91 11.10 11.80 -2.11
CA ILE A 91 11.08 12.11 -0.68
C ILE A 91 12.46 11.90 -0.04
N VAL A 92 13.05 10.72 -0.26
CA VAL A 92 14.27 10.30 0.45
C VAL A 92 15.54 10.84 -0.23
N ARG A 93 15.55 10.95 -1.56
CA ARG A 93 16.69 11.38 -2.39
C ARG A 93 18.00 10.64 -2.04
N PRO A 94 18.07 9.29 -2.21
CA PRO A 94 19.26 8.53 -1.87
C PRO A 94 20.47 8.96 -2.72
N ARG A 95 21.61 9.22 -2.08
CA ARG A 95 22.82 9.72 -2.75
C ARG A 95 23.78 8.64 -3.25
N LYS A 96 23.65 7.41 -2.75
CA LYS A 96 24.58 6.31 -3.05
C LYS A 96 23.88 5.05 -3.53
N LEU A 97 22.85 4.59 -2.81
CA LEU A 97 22.24 3.29 -3.07
C LEU A 97 20.71 3.33 -3.01
N LEU A 98 20.08 2.78 -4.04
CA LEU A 98 18.70 2.32 -4.00
C LEU A 98 18.70 0.79 -4.03
N TYR A 99 18.23 0.15 -2.97
CA TYR A 99 18.12 -1.30 -2.87
C TYR A 99 16.65 -1.71 -2.84
N MET A 100 16.23 -2.51 -3.82
CA MET A 100 14.85 -3.01 -3.92
C MET A 100 14.85 -4.52 -3.64
N ALA A 101 14.19 -4.93 -2.56
CA ALA A 101 14.14 -6.31 -2.10
C ALA A 101 12.74 -6.90 -2.36
N ILE A 102 12.68 -8.00 -3.11
CA ILE A 102 11.48 -8.80 -3.30
C ILE A 102 11.65 -10.08 -2.48
N ASP A 103 10.63 -10.51 -1.74
CA ASP A 103 10.75 -11.75 -0.96
C ASP A 103 10.97 -12.96 -1.87
N GLY A 104 12.09 -13.64 -1.64
CA GLY A 104 12.34 -14.98 -2.19
C GLY A 104 11.69 -16.08 -1.34
N VAL A 105 12.22 -17.30 -1.49
CA VAL A 105 11.77 -18.44 -0.69
C VAL A 105 12.15 -18.23 0.78
N ALA A 106 11.14 -18.23 1.65
CA ALA A 106 11.32 -17.99 3.08
C ALA A 106 11.55 -19.30 3.87
N PRO A 107 12.16 -19.25 5.07
CA PRO A 107 12.32 -20.42 5.95
C PRO A 107 10.98 -21.03 6.39
N ARG A 108 10.99 -22.32 6.75
CA ARG A 108 9.77 -23.08 7.10
C ARG A 108 8.89 -22.41 8.16
N ALA A 109 9.49 -21.81 9.18
CA ALA A 109 8.74 -21.08 10.21
C ALA A 109 7.90 -19.94 9.63
N LYS A 110 8.49 -19.16 8.70
CA LYS A 110 7.80 -18.08 8.00
C LYS A 110 6.78 -18.61 7.01
N MET A 111 7.09 -19.71 6.31
CA MET A 111 6.14 -20.38 5.41
C MET A 111 4.88 -20.82 6.15
N ASN A 112 5.00 -21.39 7.35
CA ASN A 112 3.85 -21.78 8.16
C ASN A 112 2.99 -20.56 8.53
N GLN A 113 3.63 -19.45 8.92
CA GLN A 113 2.93 -18.20 9.21
C GLN A 113 2.21 -17.62 7.98
N GLN A 114 2.88 -17.60 6.82
CA GLN A 114 2.29 -17.15 5.55
C GLN A 114 1.13 -18.06 5.15
N ARG A 115 1.28 -19.39 5.31
CA ARG A 115 0.23 -20.37 5.04
C ARG A 115 -1.00 -20.10 5.90
N SER A 116 -0.87 -20.03 7.22
CA SER A 116 -2.00 -19.75 8.11
C SER A 116 -2.72 -18.43 7.77
N ARG A 117 -1.96 -17.39 7.39
CA ARG A 117 -2.52 -16.11 6.94
C ARG A 117 -3.33 -16.26 5.65
N ARG A 118 -2.77 -16.91 4.62
CA ARG A 118 -3.45 -17.13 3.34
C ARG A 118 -4.74 -17.94 3.50
N PHE A 119 -4.69 -19.02 4.29
CA PHE A 119 -5.88 -19.84 4.58
C PHE A 119 -7.01 -19.03 5.23
N ARG A 120 -6.66 -18.15 6.17
CA ARG A 120 -7.65 -17.26 6.81
C ARG A 120 -8.22 -16.25 5.81
N ALA A 121 -7.38 -15.60 5.02
CA ALA A 121 -7.83 -14.64 4.01
C ALA A 121 -8.78 -15.27 3.00
N SER A 122 -8.47 -16.47 2.48
CA SER A 122 -9.36 -17.19 1.58
C SER A 122 -10.70 -17.53 2.22
N LYS A 123 -10.69 -17.95 3.50
CA LYS A 123 -11.92 -18.23 4.26
C LYS A 123 -12.77 -16.96 4.45
N GLU A 124 -12.15 -15.86 4.83
CA GLU A 124 -12.83 -14.57 5.02
C GLU A 124 -13.44 -14.05 3.70
N VAL A 125 -12.79 -14.27 2.56
CA VAL A 125 -13.33 -13.92 1.24
C VAL A 125 -14.60 -14.72 0.95
N VAL A 126 -14.59 -16.04 1.18
CA VAL A 126 -15.77 -16.90 0.98
C VAL A 126 -16.90 -16.52 1.92
N GLU A 127 -16.61 -16.27 3.20
CA GLU A 127 -17.60 -15.83 4.18
C GLU A 127 -18.22 -14.49 3.79
N LYS A 128 -17.41 -13.51 3.35
CA LYS A 128 -17.90 -12.22 2.84
C LYS A 128 -18.83 -12.38 1.64
N VAL A 129 -18.49 -13.24 0.68
CA VAL A 129 -19.35 -13.48 -0.50
C VAL A 129 -20.70 -14.07 -0.06
N ASN A 130 -20.69 -15.04 0.84
CA ASN A 130 -21.90 -15.67 1.34
C ASN A 130 -22.77 -14.68 2.14
N ASP A 131 -22.15 -13.84 2.98
CA ASP A 131 -22.87 -12.82 3.74
C ASP A 131 -23.47 -11.74 2.83
N ILE A 132 -22.75 -11.29 1.80
CA ILE A 132 -23.28 -10.36 0.80
C ILE A 132 -24.49 -10.99 0.08
N ALA A 133 -24.39 -12.24 -0.35
CA ALA A 133 -25.50 -12.94 -1.02
C ALA A 133 -26.74 -13.05 -0.10
N ARG A 134 -26.54 -13.40 1.18
CA ARG A 134 -27.61 -13.51 2.18
C ARG A 134 -28.29 -12.15 2.41
N VAL A 135 -27.51 -11.09 2.61
CA VAL A 135 -28.03 -9.73 2.83
C VAL A 135 -28.78 -9.22 1.60
N ARG A 136 -28.27 -9.47 0.39
CA ARG A 136 -28.98 -9.11 -0.85
C ARG A 136 -30.32 -9.81 -0.96
N ALA A 137 -30.39 -11.11 -0.69
CA ALA A 137 -31.65 -11.87 -0.73
C ALA A 137 -32.68 -11.31 0.27
N GLU A 138 -32.25 -10.99 1.49
CA GLU A 138 -33.13 -10.40 2.51
C GLU A 138 -33.65 -9.01 2.10
N LEU A 139 -32.81 -8.17 1.50
CA LEU A 139 -33.19 -6.83 1.04
C LEU A 139 -34.15 -6.89 -0.15
N LEU A 140 -33.97 -7.83 -1.08
CA LEU A 140 -34.90 -8.04 -2.19
C LEU A 140 -36.28 -8.48 -1.69
N LEU A 141 -36.35 -9.38 -0.70
CA LEU A 141 -37.61 -9.77 -0.07
C LEU A 141 -38.32 -8.60 0.62
N LYS A 142 -37.55 -7.65 1.16
CA LYS A 142 -38.06 -6.41 1.76
C LYS A 142 -38.44 -5.34 0.71
N GLY A 143 -38.31 -5.64 -0.58
CA GLY A 143 -38.67 -4.74 -1.68
C GLY A 143 -37.64 -3.64 -1.97
N ALA A 144 -36.41 -3.75 -1.47
CA ALA A 144 -35.36 -2.78 -1.75
C ALA A 144 -34.76 -2.98 -3.15
N TYR A 145 -34.54 -1.88 -3.88
CA TYR A 145 -33.80 -1.91 -5.14
C TYR A 145 -32.30 -1.98 -4.87
N LEU A 146 -31.62 -2.96 -5.47
CA LEU A 146 -30.18 -3.17 -5.31
C LEU A 146 -29.44 -2.85 -6.61
N PRO A 147 -28.22 -2.29 -6.54
CA PRO A 147 -27.35 -2.19 -7.71
C PRO A 147 -27.01 -3.59 -8.25
N PRO A 148 -26.58 -3.70 -9.52
CA PRO A 148 -26.14 -4.96 -10.10
C PRO A 148 -24.99 -5.59 -9.29
N GLU A 149 -24.83 -6.91 -9.41
CA GLU A 149 -23.66 -7.58 -8.85
C GLU A 149 -22.40 -7.04 -9.54
N LYS A 150 -21.37 -6.71 -8.76
CA LYS A 150 -20.06 -6.44 -9.34
C LYS A 150 -19.59 -7.73 -10.01
N ALA A 151 -19.09 -7.62 -11.24
CA ALA A 151 -18.53 -8.76 -11.95
C ALA A 151 -17.46 -9.44 -11.07
N LYS A 152 -17.45 -10.77 -11.09
CA LYS A 152 -16.36 -11.54 -10.49
C LYS A 152 -15.13 -11.35 -11.38
N GLU A 153 -14.15 -10.58 -10.91
CA GLU A 153 -12.75 -10.72 -11.34
C GLU A 153 -12.10 -11.86 -10.57
#